data_AF-A0A662XB02-F1
#
_entry.id   AF-A0A662XB02-F1
#
_cell.length_a   1.000
_cell.length_b   1.000
_cell.length_c   1.000
_cell.angle_alpha   90.00
_cell.angle_beta   90.00
_cell.angle_gamma   90.00
#
_symmetry.space_group_name_H-M   'P 1'
#
loop_
_entity.id
_entity.type
_entity.pdbx_description
1 polymer ?
#
loop_
_entity_poly.entity_id
_entity_poly.type
_entity_poly.pdbx_seq_one_letter_code
_entity_poly.pdbx_strand_id
1 'polypeptide(L)'
;MEQMPELACVAVVLRERPQVLALAHVARQLTLFLDFSSRWTVERACDLPSLHLVRRILARDALEPPESLKRDPFVKQWQFSKGMTRAATVGNVELAQGLVGLFPGCRVPYAAVDAAGDSGHVPFLLWLHAQHRDLMYLGYRAVGMAIDGDHQEIARWLHGNTTLPLTQWMAHAARTGNLEMVKQILEVEDDCGIKMCALSGAEYGGQERIVAWVLENYSLPDGYKIHLNFAVDHGHLAFLRWMFMNYKEVCRYDNGMDSAAVNGRL
;
A
#
# COMPACT_ATOMS: atom_id res chain seq x y z
N MET A 1 21.38 -14.39 27.47
CA MET A 1 20.65 -15.54 26.88
C MET A 1 19.18 -15.25 27.01
N GLU A 2 18.52 -14.80 25.93
CA GLU A 2 17.06 -14.69 25.92
C GLU A 2 16.46 -16.08 26.15
N GLN A 3 15.79 -16.25 27.29
CA GLN A 3 15.05 -17.47 27.58
C GLN A 3 13.78 -17.50 26.74
N MET A 4 13.47 -18.66 26.17
CA MET A 4 12.25 -18.85 25.40
C MET A 4 11.03 -18.52 26.31
N PRO A 5 10.08 -17.68 25.87
CA PRO A 5 8.94 -17.32 26.69
C PRO A 5 8.11 -18.57 27.05
N GLU A 6 7.70 -18.69 28.31
CA GLU A 6 6.88 -19.82 28.77
C GLU A 6 5.50 -19.80 28.11
N LEU A 7 4.98 -21.00 27.80
CA LEU A 7 3.63 -21.13 27.26
C LEU A 7 2.60 -20.82 28.35
N ALA A 8 1.55 -20.06 28.03
CA ALA A 8 0.51 -19.72 28.98
C ALA A 8 -0.15 -20.97 29.60
N CYS A 9 -0.34 -22.04 28.83
CA CYS A 9 -0.86 -23.31 29.36
C CYS A 9 0.08 -23.95 30.39
N VAL A 10 1.40 -23.87 30.18
CA VAL A 10 2.40 -24.36 31.14
C VAL A 10 2.38 -23.49 32.39
N ALA A 11 2.36 -22.17 32.25
CA ALA A 11 2.29 -21.24 33.37
C ALA A 11 1.03 -21.46 34.24
N VAL A 12 -0.13 -21.71 33.62
CA VAL A 12 -1.38 -22.01 34.34
C VAL A 12 -1.28 -23.33 35.11
N VAL A 13 -0.79 -24.40 34.47
CA VAL A 13 -0.65 -25.71 35.14
C VAL A 13 0.38 -25.67 36.28
N LEU A 14 1.44 -24.90 36.13
CA LEU A 14 2.47 -24.76 37.16
C LEU A 14 2.02 -23.91 38.35
N ARG A 15 1.10 -22.95 38.16
CA ARG A 15 0.49 -22.18 39.27
C ARG A 15 -0.25 -23.08 40.25
N GLU A 16 -0.92 -24.11 39.76
CA GLU A 16 -1.64 -25.09 40.58
C GLU A 16 -0.69 -26.11 41.27
N ARG A 17 0.60 -26.13 40.91
CA ARG A 17 1.62 -27.04 41.47
C ARG A 17 2.91 -26.28 41.84
N PRO A 18 2.91 -25.54 42.97
CA PRO A 18 4.05 -24.70 43.37
C PRO A 18 5.36 -25.46 43.59
N GLN A 19 5.30 -26.75 43.96
CA GLN A 19 6.47 -27.62 44.06
C GLN A 19 7.18 -27.84 42.71
N VAL A 20 6.43 -27.86 41.61
CA VAL A 20 6.96 -28.01 40.25
C VAL A 20 7.35 -26.65 39.68
N LEU A 21 6.64 -25.58 40.04
CA LEU A 21 6.99 -24.20 39.67
C LEU A 21 8.38 -23.80 40.22
N ALA A 22 8.77 -24.30 41.40
CA ALA A 22 10.10 -24.10 41.95
C ALA A 22 11.24 -24.72 41.10
N LEU A 23 10.90 -25.64 40.19
CA LEU A 23 11.85 -26.34 39.32
C LEU A 23 11.83 -25.72 37.91
N ALA A 24 12.59 -24.63 37.72
CA ALA A 24 12.66 -23.91 36.44
C ALA A 24 13.06 -24.81 35.24
N HIS A 25 13.82 -25.87 35.47
CA HIS A 25 14.18 -26.83 34.42
C HIS A 25 12.99 -27.68 33.95
N VAL A 26 12.06 -28.04 34.86
CA VAL A 26 10.85 -28.81 34.52
C VAL A 26 9.89 -27.95 33.71
N ALA A 27 9.69 -26.69 34.12
CA ALA A 27 8.90 -25.71 33.37
C ALA A 27 9.42 -25.53 31.94
N ARG A 28 10.75 -25.46 31.79
CA ARG A 28 11.41 -25.38 30.48
C ARG A 28 11.20 -26.63 29.64
N GLN A 29 11.34 -27.82 30.22
CA GLN A 29 11.14 -29.09 29.50
C GLN A 29 9.69 -29.26 29.05
N LEU A 30 8.71 -28.92 29.89
CA LEU A 30 7.29 -28.91 29.51
C LEU A 30 7.01 -27.91 28.40
N THR A 31 7.60 -26.72 28.49
CA THR A 31 7.50 -25.68 27.45
C THR A 31 8.09 -26.14 26.11
N LEU A 32 9.22 -26.86 26.13
CA LEU A 32 9.85 -27.44 24.93
C LEU A 32 9.02 -28.59 24.36
N PHE A 33 8.48 -29.46 25.22
CA PHE A 33 7.67 -30.61 24.80
C PHE A 33 6.37 -30.19 24.12
N LEU A 34 5.71 -29.15 24.65
CA LEU A 34 4.49 -28.59 24.09
C LEU A 34 4.74 -27.58 22.97
N ASP A 35 6.00 -27.37 22.57
CA ASP A 35 6.33 -26.40 21.54
C ASP A 35 6.06 -26.94 20.12
N PHE A 36 4.90 -26.58 19.59
CA PHE A 36 4.55 -26.84 18.19
C PHE A 36 5.01 -25.74 17.23
N SER A 37 5.79 -24.75 17.70
CA SER A 37 6.32 -23.66 16.85
C SER A 37 7.13 -24.18 15.66
N SER A 38 7.74 -25.38 15.77
CA SER A 38 8.49 -26.06 14.70
C SER A 38 7.70 -26.26 13.41
N ARG A 39 6.37 -26.33 13.51
CA ARG A 39 5.45 -26.47 12.37
C ARG A 39 5.08 -25.13 11.72
N TRP A 40 5.49 -24.02 12.34
CA TRP A 40 5.16 -22.67 11.91
C TRP A 40 6.40 -21.94 11.41
N THR A 41 6.20 -21.25 10.29
CA THR A 41 7.13 -20.26 9.73
C THR A 41 6.71 -18.87 10.20
N VAL A 42 7.66 -17.93 10.27
CA VAL A 42 7.34 -16.53 10.58
C VAL A 42 6.26 -15.97 9.64
N GLU A 43 6.30 -16.27 8.35
CA GLU A 43 5.30 -15.83 7.36
C GLU A 43 3.87 -16.23 7.77
N ARG A 44 3.61 -17.53 7.93
CA ARG A 44 2.32 -18.05 8.40
C ARG A 44 1.90 -17.51 9.76
N ALA A 45 2.85 -17.20 10.64
CA ALA A 45 2.54 -16.60 11.93
C ALA A 45 2.12 -15.13 11.79
N CYS A 46 2.66 -14.39 10.84
CA CYS A 46 2.25 -13.03 10.51
C CYS A 46 0.88 -12.95 9.81
N ASP A 47 0.42 -14.06 9.19
CA ASP A 47 -0.96 -14.15 8.70
C ASP A 47 -1.99 -14.17 9.83
N LEU A 48 -1.56 -14.57 11.02
CA LEU A 48 -2.36 -14.52 12.24
C LEU A 48 -2.12 -13.19 12.97
N PRO A 49 -3.14 -12.63 13.63
CA PRO A 49 -2.98 -11.43 14.46
C PRO A 49 -2.32 -11.79 15.81
N SER A 50 -1.20 -12.52 15.83
CA SER A 50 -0.55 -12.99 17.05
C SER A 50 0.96 -12.77 17.04
N LEU A 51 1.38 -11.67 17.66
CA LEU A 51 2.80 -11.36 17.92
C LEU A 51 3.49 -12.40 18.81
N HIS A 52 2.75 -13.09 19.67
CA HIS A 52 3.30 -14.10 20.57
C HIS A 52 3.89 -15.29 19.81
N LEU A 53 3.22 -15.75 18.75
CA LEU A 53 3.71 -16.84 17.93
C LEU A 53 4.99 -16.44 17.17
N VAL A 54 5.01 -15.23 16.61
CA VAL A 54 6.20 -14.68 15.94
C VAL A 54 7.39 -14.59 16.90
N ARG A 55 7.19 -14.00 18.10
CA ARG A 55 8.22 -13.93 19.16
C ARG A 55 8.78 -15.29 19.51
N ARG A 56 7.92 -16.30 19.63
CA ARG A 56 8.32 -17.66 19.98
C ARG A 56 9.14 -18.33 18.87
N ILE A 57 8.72 -18.19 17.62
CA ILE A 57 9.47 -18.72 16.46
C ILE A 57 10.85 -18.08 16.39
N LEU A 58 10.95 -16.76 16.56
CA LEU A 58 12.24 -16.06 16.52
C LEU A 58 13.15 -16.41 17.69
N ALA A 59 12.60 -16.57 18.91
CA ALA A 59 13.36 -17.02 20.06
C ALA A 59 13.95 -18.42 19.85
N ARG A 60 13.22 -19.31 19.16
CA ARG A 60 13.75 -20.62 18.76
C ARG A 60 14.83 -20.49 17.69
N ASP A 61 14.58 -19.71 16.64
CA ASP A 61 15.53 -19.54 15.53
C ASP A 61 16.85 -18.88 15.99
N ALA A 62 16.81 -18.07 17.06
CA ALA A 62 18.00 -17.51 17.70
C ALA A 62 18.91 -18.56 18.39
N LEU A 63 18.37 -19.74 18.72
CA LEU A 63 19.13 -20.85 19.31
C LEU A 63 19.85 -21.71 18.28
N GLU A 64 19.56 -21.53 16.98
CA GLU A 64 20.22 -22.27 15.92
C GLU A 64 21.70 -21.88 15.76
N PRO A 65 22.54 -22.77 15.22
CA PRO A 65 23.96 -22.49 14.99
C PRO A 65 24.13 -21.27 14.07
N PRO A 66 25.24 -20.52 14.18
CA PRO A 66 25.49 -19.30 13.41
C PRO A 66 25.40 -19.50 11.88
N GLU A 67 25.76 -20.69 11.41
CA GLU A 67 25.75 -21.11 10.01
C GLU A 67 24.33 -21.40 9.48
N SER A 68 23.32 -21.42 10.36
CA SER A 68 21.95 -21.66 9.94
C SER A 68 21.44 -20.53 9.04
N LEU A 69 20.80 -20.93 7.94
CA LEU A 69 20.09 -20.03 7.04
C LEU A 69 19.04 -19.16 7.76
N LYS A 70 18.50 -19.62 8.90
CA LYS A 70 17.54 -18.82 9.70
C LYS A 70 18.16 -17.61 10.39
N ARG A 71 19.48 -17.61 10.57
CA ARG A 71 20.23 -16.48 11.13
C ARG A 71 20.75 -15.53 10.07
N ASP A 72 20.62 -15.90 8.79
CA ASP A 72 21.04 -15.09 7.66
C ASP A 72 20.29 -13.73 7.63
N PRO A 73 21.01 -12.60 7.51
CA PRO A 73 20.40 -11.27 7.44
C PRO A 73 19.38 -11.11 6.29
N PHE A 74 19.61 -11.72 5.13
CA PHE A 74 18.70 -11.65 3.98
C PHE A 74 17.40 -12.39 4.27
N VAL A 75 17.47 -13.54 4.96
CA VAL A 75 16.28 -14.31 5.36
C VAL A 75 15.47 -13.54 6.38
N LYS A 76 16.13 -12.89 7.35
CA LYS A 76 15.46 -11.99 8.31
C LYS A 76 14.77 -10.82 7.61
N GLN A 77 15.45 -10.16 6.67
CA GLN A 77 14.87 -9.08 5.88
C GLN A 77 13.67 -9.56 5.06
N TRP A 78 13.75 -10.74 4.46
CA TRP A 78 12.64 -11.33 3.70
C TRP A 78 11.43 -11.65 4.60
N GLN A 79 11.66 -12.29 5.75
CA GLN A 79 10.61 -12.59 6.73
C GLN A 79 9.93 -11.31 7.25
N PHE A 80 10.74 -10.30 7.59
CA PHE A 80 10.26 -8.99 8.00
C PHE A 80 9.41 -8.35 6.90
N SER A 81 9.88 -8.39 5.64
CA SER A 81 9.19 -7.78 4.51
C SER A 81 7.81 -8.41 4.28
N LYS A 82 7.71 -9.73 4.37
CA LYS A 82 6.43 -10.46 4.27
C LYS A 82 5.48 -10.10 5.41
N GLY A 83 5.96 -10.14 6.65
CA GLY A 83 5.17 -9.77 7.82
C GLY A 83 4.67 -8.33 7.78
N MET A 84 5.54 -7.38 7.39
CA MET A 84 5.19 -5.97 7.25
C MET A 84 4.16 -5.72 6.16
N THR A 85 4.28 -6.40 5.01
CA THR A 85 3.30 -6.29 3.92
C THR A 85 1.93 -6.80 4.36
N ARG A 86 1.89 -7.92 5.10
CA ARG A 86 0.64 -8.45 5.65
C ARG A 86 0.02 -7.52 6.69
N ALA A 87 0.83 -7.01 7.63
CA ALA A 87 0.39 -6.04 8.63
C ALA A 87 -0.18 -4.78 7.97
N ALA A 88 0.47 -4.30 6.92
CA ALA A 88 0.01 -3.17 6.12
C ALA A 88 -1.33 -3.45 5.42
N THR A 89 -1.49 -4.62 4.81
CA THR A 89 -2.73 -5.02 4.11
C THR A 89 -3.94 -5.09 5.03
N VAL A 90 -3.73 -5.44 6.31
CA VAL A 90 -4.81 -5.56 7.32
C VAL A 90 -4.95 -4.27 8.15
N GLY A 91 -3.98 -3.36 8.06
CA GLY A 91 -3.91 -2.14 8.89
C GLY A 91 -3.54 -2.42 10.34
N ASN A 92 -2.91 -3.55 10.63
CA ASN A 92 -2.53 -3.93 12.00
C ASN A 92 -1.22 -3.24 12.43
N VAL A 93 -1.36 -2.04 13.00
CA VAL A 93 -0.24 -1.23 13.49
C VAL A 93 0.51 -1.92 14.64
N GLU A 94 -0.19 -2.66 15.51
CA GLU A 94 0.43 -3.36 16.64
C GLU A 94 1.39 -4.45 16.15
N LEU A 95 0.96 -5.25 15.18
CA LEU A 95 1.80 -6.26 14.54
C LEU A 95 3.03 -5.61 13.89
N ALA A 96 2.85 -4.48 13.19
CA ALA A 96 3.93 -3.75 12.55
C ALA A 96 4.97 -3.23 13.55
N GLN A 97 4.51 -2.60 14.64
CA GLN A 97 5.37 -2.14 15.74
C GLN A 97 6.14 -3.30 16.37
N GLY A 98 5.46 -4.42 16.61
CA GLY A 98 6.09 -5.62 17.14
C GLY A 98 7.15 -6.17 16.19
N LEU A 99 6.89 -6.22 14.88
CA LEU A 99 7.86 -6.68 13.89
C LEU A 99 9.11 -5.80 13.83
N VAL A 100 8.96 -4.47 13.89
CA VAL A 100 10.11 -3.55 13.95
C VAL A 100 11.02 -3.85 15.14
N GLY A 101 10.44 -4.09 16.31
CA GLY A 101 11.21 -4.45 17.51
C GLY A 101 11.87 -5.84 17.43
N LEU A 102 11.28 -6.77 16.69
CA LEU A 102 11.77 -8.15 16.56
C LEU A 102 12.83 -8.34 15.47
N PHE A 103 12.90 -7.42 14.51
CA PHE A 103 13.82 -7.48 13.37
C PHE A 103 14.71 -6.22 13.32
N PRO A 104 15.64 -6.06 14.27
CA PRO A 104 16.53 -4.90 14.28
C PRO A 104 17.38 -4.87 13.01
N GLY A 105 17.48 -3.69 12.40
CA GLY A 105 18.26 -3.46 11.18
C GLY A 105 17.55 -3.83 9.87
N CYS A 106 16.33 -4.39 9.92
CA CYS A 106 15.53 -4.63 8.72
C CYS A 106 14.85 -3.34 8.23
N ARG A 107 14.76 -3.18 6.92
CA ARG A 107 14.14 -2.02 6.27
C ARG A 107 12.70 -2.33 5.86
N VAL A 108 11.79 -1.38 6.02
CA VAL A 108 10.39 -1.54 5.61
C VAL A 108 10.35 -1.64 4.08
N PRO A 109 9.73 -2.69 3.51
CA PRO A 109 9.66 -2.82 2.05
C PRO A 109 8.64 -1.84 1.47
N TYR A 110 8.91 -1.37 0.25
CA TYR A 110 7.95 -0.53 -0.50
C TYR A 110 6.59 -1.23 -0.67
N ALA A 111 6.59 -2.56 -0.83
CA ALA A 111 5.36 -3.36 -0.92
C ALA A 111 4.43 -3.20 0.29
N ALA A 112 4.94 -2.89 1.48
CA ALA A 112 4.11 -2.63 2.65
C ALA A 112 3.44 -1.24 2.58
N VAL A 113 4.16 -0.22 2.11
CA VAL A 113 3.57 1.10 1.84
C VAL A 113 2.50 0.97 0.77
N ASP A 114 2.81 0.19 -0.28
CA ASP A 114 1.89 -0.04 -1.39
C ASP A 114 0.59 -0.71 -0.90
N ALA A 115 0.71 -1.81 -0.16
CA ALA A 115 -0.44 -2.54 0.37
C ALA A 115 -1.29 -1.71 1.35
N ALA A 116 -0.67 -0.87 2.19
CA ALA A 116 -1.42 0.01 3.10
C ALA A 116 -2.15 1.12 2.33
N GLY A 117 -1.57 1.62 1.24
CA GLY A 117 -2.18 2.57 0.33
C GLY A 117 -3.40 1.97 -0.37
N ASP A 118 -3.23 0.79 -0.99
CA ASP A 118 -4.31 0.05 -1.67
C ASP A 118 -5.48 -0.31 -0.75
N SER A 119 -5.18 -0.57 0.53
CA SER A 119 -6.18 -1.01 1.53
C SER A 119 -6.76 0.15 2.36
N GLY A 120 -6.27 1.38 2.15
CA GLY A 120 -6.81 2.57 2.83
C GLY A 120 -6.43 2.71 4.30
N HIS A 121 -5.35 2.08 4.74
CA HIS A 121 -4.97 2.07 6.15
C HIS A 121 -4.15 3.30 6.55
N VAL A 122 -4.82 4.46 6.62
CA VAL A 122 -4.25 5.76 7.03
C VAL A 122 -3.42 5.65 8.33
N PRO A 123 -3.90 5.01 9.42
CA PRO A 123 -3.15 4.98 10.69
C PRO A 123 -1.80 4.27 10.57
N PHE A 124 -1.70 3.28 9.68
CA PHE A 124 -0.46 2.57 9.42
C PHE A 124 0.57 3.46 8.73
N LEU A 125 0.16 4.20 7.69
CA LEU A 125 1.02 5.13 6.96
C LEU A 125 1.48 6.30 7.85
N LEU A 126 0.57 6.83 8.68
CA LEU A 126 0.89 7.86 9.67
C LEU A 126 1.93 7.37 10.68
N TRP A 127 1.73 6.18 11.24
CA TRP A 127 2.68 5.56 12.16
C TRP A 127 4.06 5.37 11.51
N LEU A 128 4.08 4.84 10.27
CA LEU A 128 5.31 4.61 9.53
C LEU A 128 6.05 5.93 9.26
N HIS A 129 5.34 7.00 8.90
CA HIS A 129 5.93 8.32 8.70
C HIS A 129 6.51 8.93 9.97
N ALA A 130 5.78 8.82 11.08
CA ALA A 130 6.16 9.46 12.34
C ALA A 130 7.40 8.81 12.98
N GLN A 131 7.53 7.49 12.88
CA GLN A 131 8.57 6.73 13.59
C GLN A 131 9.72 6.26 12.69
N HIS A 132 9.50 6.19 11.38
CA HIS A 132 10.40 5.52 10.44
C HIS A 132 10.52 6.28 9.11
N ARG A 133 10.64 7.61 9.19
CA ARG A 133 10.74 8.50 8.01
C ARG A 133 11.92 8.17 7.10
N ASP A 134 13.00 7.64 7.67
CA ASP A 134 14.21 7.17 6.99
C ASP A 134 14.03 5.84 6.25
N LEU A 135 13.03 5.05 6.64
CA LEU A 135 12.73 3.73 6.06
C LEU A 135 11.63 3.78 4.99
N MET A 136 11.11 4.97 4.67
CA MET A 136 9.99 5.15 3.75
C MET A 136 10.34 6.13 2.63
N TYR A 137 10.11 5.71 1.38
CA TYR A 137 10.00 6.62 0.25
C TYR A 137 8.53 6.75 -0.13
N LEU A 138 7.91 7.90 0.18
CA LEU A 138 6.56 8.24 -0.29
C LEU A 138 6.64 8.66 -1.76
N GLY A 139 6.71 7.67 -2.63
CA GLY A 139 6.81 7.89 -4.08
C GLY A 139 5.46 8.08 -4.76
N TYR A 140 5.51 8.34 -6.08
CA TYR A 140 4.34 8.50 -6.97
C TYR A 140 3.27 7.43 -6.76
N ARG A 141 3.69 6.20 -6.50
CA ARG A 141 2.80 5.03 -6.41
C ARG A 141 1.83 5.17 -5.25
N ALA A 142 2.30 5.61 -4.08
CA ALA A 142 1.48 5.81 -2.88
C ALA A 142 0.32 6.79 -3.11
N VAL A 143 0.57 7.86 -3.89
CA VAL A 143 -0.47 8.83 -4.29
C VAL A 143 -1.49 8.18 -5.20
N GLY A 144 -1.04 7.46 -6.24
CA GLY A 144 -1.91 6.76 -7.15
C GLY A 144 -2.83 5.77 -6.44
N MET A 145 -2.29 4.95 -5.53
CA MET A 145 -3.07 3.95 -4.79
C MET A 145 -4.05 4.59 -3.79
N ALA A 146 -3.65 5.67 -3.11
CA ALA A 146 -4.55 6.40 -2.22
C ALA A 146 -5.74 7.00 -2.98
N ILE A 147 -5.49 7.55 -4.17
CA ILE A 147 -6.54 8.16 -4.99
C ILE A 147 -7.41 7.07 -5.64
N ASP A 148 -6.81 5.98 -6.12
CA ASP A 148 -7.52 4.84 -6.74
C ASP A 148 -8.39 4.05 -5.79
N GLY A 149 -7.96 3.94 -4.52
CA GLY A 149 -8.75 3.32 -3.46
C GLY A 149 -9.84 4.22 -2.88
N ASP A 150 -10.07 5.43 -3.42
CA ASP A 150 -10.96 6.46 -2.87
C ASP A 150 -10.61 6.86 -1.41
N HIS A 151 -9.33 6.79 -1.07
CA HIS A 151 -8.83 7.11 0.28
C HIS A 151 -8.42 8.59 0.35
N GLN A 152 -9.43 9.47 0.24
CA GLN A 152 -9.23 10.92 0.20
C GLN A 152 -8.45 11.49 1.39
N GLU A 153 -8.54 10.85 2.56
CA GLU A 153 -7.77 11.25 3.74
C GLU A 153 -6.27 10.98 3.57
N ILE A 154 -5.90 9.83 2.99
CA ILE A 154 -4.51 9.50 2.65
C ILE A 154 -3.99 10.45 1.58
N ALA A 155 -4.81 10.73 0.55
CA ALA A 155 -4.44 11.65 -0.51
C ALA A 155 -4.17 13.07 0.03
N ARG A 156 -5.04 13.59 0.91
CA ARG A 156 -4.82 14.88 1.58
C ARG A 156 -3.56 14.88 2.44
N TRP A 157 -3.33 13.82 3.21
CA TRP A 157 -2.14 13.70 4.04
C TRP A 157 -0.85 13.63 3.20
N LEU A 158 -0.83 12.83 2.13
CA LEU A 158 0.30 12.71 1.21
C LEU A 158 0.58 14.04 0.50
N HIS A 159 -0.44 14.82 0.14
CA HIS A 159 -0.26 16.11 -0.51
C HIS A 159 0.52 17.10 0.36
N GLY A 160 0.24 17.12 1.67
CA GLY A 160 0.96 17.96 2.62
C GLY A 160 2.34 17.45 3.04
N ASN A 161 2.69 16.19 2.70
CA ASN A 161 3.91 15.52 3.20
C ASN A 161 4.83 14.98 2.10
N THR A 162 4.53 15.23 0.83
CA THR A 162 5.34 14.82 -0.32
C THR A 162 5.70 16.01 -1.20
N THR A 163 6.83 15.92 -1.89
CA THR A 163 7.29 16.92 -2.86
C THR A 163 7.05 16.45 -4.30
N LEU A 164 5.96 15.73 -4.53
CA LEU A 164 5.64 15.19 -5.85
C LEU A 164 5.08 16.30 -6.76
N PRO A 165 5.38 16.29 -8.07
CA PRO A 165 4.83 17.27 -9.01
C PRO A 165 3.30 17.23 -9.05
N LEU A 166 2.65 18.40 -9.09
CA LEU A 166 1.18 18.53 -9.12
C LEU A 166 0.54 17.89 -10.37
N THR A 167 1.28 17.78 -11.47
CA THR A 167 0.84 17.07 -12.68
C THR A 167 0.51 15.60 -12.42
N GLN A 168 1.24 14.93 -11.53
CA GLN A 168 0.99 13.52 -11.18
C GLN A 168 -0.25 13.37 -10.30
N TRP A 169 -0.40 14.24 -9.31
CA TRP A 169 -1.60 14.35 -8.49
C TRP A 169 -2.85 14.55 -9.35
N MET A 170 -2.75 15.50 -10.29
CA MET A 170 -3.82 15.83 -11.21
C MET A 170 -4.24 14.63 -12.06
N ALA A 171 -3.28 13.91 -12.66
CA ALA A 171 -3.59 12.76 -13.51
C ALA A 171 -4.36 11.66 -12.74
N HIS A 172 -3.97 11.36 -11.50
CA HIS A 172 -4.66 10.37 -10.66
C HIS A 172 -6.04 10.85 -10.21
N ALA A 173 -6.16 12.09 -9.75
CA ALA A 173 -7.43 12.68 -9.33
C ALA A 173 -8.44 12.70 -10.49
N ALA A 174 -7.96 13.09 -11.68
CA ALA A 174 -8.78 13.14 -12.87
C ALA A 174 -9.22 11.75 -13.35
N ARG A 175 -8.34 10.74 -13.29
CA ARG A 175 -8.67 9.37 -13.66
C ARG A 175 -9.76 8.74 -12.78
N THR A 176 -9.72 9.03 -11.49
CA THR A 176 -10.67 8.45 -10.52
C THR A 176 -12.00 9.20 -10.44
N GLY A 177 -12.11 10.35 -11.11
CA GLY A 177 -13.33 11.16 -11.08
C GLY A 177 -13.41 12.07 -9.84
N ASN A 178 -12.31 12.28 -9.12
CA ASN A 178 -12.25 13.15 -7.95
C ASN A 178 -12.20 14.63 -8.36
N LEU A 179 -13.34 15.16 -8.78
CA LEU A 179 -13.50 16.54 -9.25
C LEU A 179 -13.08 17.57 -8.20
N GLU A 180 -13.33 17.32 -6.91
CA GLU A 180 -12.97 18.27 -5.84
C GLU A 180 -11.46 18.42 -5.69
N MET A 181 -10.68 17.33 -5.81
CA MET A 181 -9.23 17.42 -5.82
C MET A 181 -8.70 18.10 -7.09
N VAL A 182 -9.33 17.86 -8.25
CA VAL A 182 -8.98 18.57 -9.50
C VAL A 182 -9.17 20.09 -9.35
N LYS A 183 -10.31 20.52 -8.78
CA LYS A 183 -10.56 21.94 -8.48
C LYS A 183 -9.49 22.52 -7.56
N GLN A 184 -9.19 21.85 -6.45
CA GLN A 184 -8.19 22.32 -5.49
C GLN A 184 -6.80 22.51 -6.12
N ILE A 185 -6.37 21.58 -6.98
CA ILE A 185 -5.05 21.70 -7.63
C ILE A 185 -5.03 22.86 -8.63
N LEU A 186 -6.09 23.05 -9.44
CA LEU A 186 -6.15 24.12 -10.43
C LEU A 186 -6.42 25.51 -9.82
N GLU A 187 -6.98 25.58 -8.61
CA GLU A 187 -7.07 26.82 -7.84
C GLU A 187 -5.70 27.28 -7.32
N VAL A 188 -4.80 26.34 -7.03
CA VAL A 188 -3.44 26.63 -6.52
C VAL A 188 -2.48 26.97 -7.66
N GLU A 189 -2.54 26.23 -8.77
CA GLU A 189 -1.65 26.44 -9.92
C GLU A 189 -2.41 26.31 -11.25
N ASP A 190 -2.65 27.45 -11.90
CA ASP A 190 -3.30 27.53 -13.20
C ASP A 190 -2.33 27.32 -14.37
N ASP A 191 -1.58 26.21 -14.34
CA ASP A 191 -0.61 25.86 -15.39
C ASP A 191 -1.26 25.08 -16.55
N CYS A 192 -0.79 25.29 -17.79
CA CYS A 192 -1.35 24.62 -18.97
C CYS A 192 -1.03 23.12 -19.01
N GLY A 193 0.14 22.72 -18.53
CA GLY A 193 0.54 21.32 -18.41
C GLY A 193 -0.31 20.57 -17.40
N ILE A 194 -0.63 21.18 -16.25
CA ILE A 194 -1.53 20.59 -15.25
C ILE A 194 -2.93 20.37 -15.84
N LYS A 195 -3.48 21.36 -16.57
CA LYS A 195 -4.78 21.23 -17.26
C LYS A 195 -4.79 20.09 -18.28
N MET A 196 -3.72 19.95 -19.07
CA MET A 196 -3.57 18.84 -20.02
C MET A 196 -3.49 17.49 -19.32
N CYS A 197 -2.80 17.39 -18.18
CA CYS A 197 -2.79 16.18 -17.36
C CYS A 197 -4.18 15.85 -16.79
N ALA A 198 -4.97 16.86 -16.41
CA ALA A 198 -6.35 16.66 -15.96
C ALA A 198 -7.20 16.02 -17.07
N LEU A 199 -7.12 16.54 -18.29
CA LEU A 199 -7.86 16.01 -19.43
C LEU A 199 -7.41 14.60 -19.81
N SER A 200 -6.10 14.34 -19.83
CA SER A 200 -5.55 13.01 -20.12
C SER A 200 -5.94 11.97 -19.06
N GLY A 201 -5.87 12.32 -17.77
CA GLY A 201 -6.32 11.45 -16.69
C GLY A 201 -7.83 11.17 -16.78
N ALA A 202 -8.64 12.21 -16.98
CA ALA A 202 -10.10 12.06 -17.12
C ALA A 202 -10.48 11.22 -18.35
N GLU A 203 -9.77 11.38 -19.47
CA GLU A 203 -9.97 10.57 -20.67
C GLU A 203 -9.62 9.10 -20.43
N TYR A 204 -8.48 8.82 -19.78
CA TYR A 204 -8.11 7.47 -19.37
C TYR A 204 -9.18 6.81 -18.48
N GLY A 205 -9.78 7.57 -17.56
CA GLY A 205 -10.81 7.08 -16.64
C GLY A 205 -12.26 7.16 -17.15
N GLY A 206 -12.48 7.73 -18.34
CA GLY A 206 -13.83 7.98 -18.87
C GLY A 206 -14.67 8.98 -18.06
N GLN A 207 -14.03 9.98 -17.42
CA GLN A 207 -14.65 10.88 -16.46
C GLN A 207 -15.24 12.15 -17.11
N GLU A 208 -16.45 12.04 -17.64
CA GLU A 208 -17.16 13.11 -18.37
C GLU A 208 -17.25 14.43 -17.58
N ARG A 209 -17.58 14.36 -16.28
CA ARG A 209 -17.78 15.54 -15.42
C ARG A 209 -16.53 16.40 -15.30
N ILE A 210 -15.35 15.78 -15.27
CA ILE A 210 -14.09 16.50 -15.14
C ILE A 210 -13.74 17.19 -16.47
N VAL A 211 -13.91 16.49 -17.58
CA VAL A 211 -13.69 17.08 -18.91
C VAL A 211 -14.62 18.27 -19.14
N ALA A 212 -15.92 18.12 -18.86
CA ALA A 212 -16.89 19.20 -18.97
C ALA A 212 -16.45 20.42 -18.14
N TRP A 213 -16.15 20.20 -16.87
CA TRP A 213 -15.76 21.27 -15.96
C TRP A 213 -14.46 21.97 -16.40
N VAL A 214 -13.44 21.23 -16.83
CA VAL A 214 -12.18 21.84 -17.31
C VAL A 214 -12.42 22.67 -18.57
N LEU A 215 -13.19 22.17 -19.54
CA LEU A 215 -13.46 22.87 -20.80
C LEU A 215 -14.40 24.09 -20.63
N GLU A 216 -15.29 24.06 -19.66
CA GLU A 216 -16.20 25.18 -19.34
C GLU A 216 -15.48 26.32 -18.60
N ASN A 217 -14.47 26.00 -17.78
CA ASN A 217 -13.82 26.97 -16.90
C ASN A 217 -12.46 27.46 -17.42
N TYR A 218 -11.82 26.72 -18.32
CA TYR A 218 -10.48 27.03 -18.81
C TYR A 218 -10.35 26.95 -20.32
N SER A 219 -9.58 27.86 -20.89
CA SER A 219 -9.20 27.81 -22.31
C SER A 219 -7.98 26.90 -22.50
N LEU A 220 -8.04 26.08 -23.55
CA LEU A 220 -6.92 25.23 -23.95
C LEU A 220 -5.96 25.99 -24.86
N PRO A 221 -4.67 25.59 -24.91
CA PRO A 221 -3.73 26.15 -25.87
C PRO A 221 -4.26 26.01 -27.31
N ASP A 222 -3.98 27.02 -28.15
CA ASP A 222 -4.43 27.03 -29.54
C ASP A 222 -3.99 25.75 -30.28
N GLY A 223 -4.95 25.08 -30.92
CA GLY A 223 -4.71 23.85 -31.67
C GLY A 223 -4.57 22.59 -30.82
N TYR A 224 -4.65 22.67 -29.49
CA TYR A 224 -4.69 21.49 -28.63
C TYR A 224 -5.91 20.62 -28.93
N LYS A 225 -5.70 19.30 -28.94
CA LYS A 225 -6.77 18.31 -29.11
C LYS A 225 -6.65 17.24 -28.03
N ILE A 226 -7.78 16.79 -27.53
CA ILE A 226 -7.88 15.69 -26.58
C ILE A 226 -7.77 14.39 -27.37
N HIS A 227 -6.70 13.63 -27.14
CA HIS A 227 -6.52 12.31 -27.74
C HIS A 227 -7.39 11.29 -27.01
N LEU A 228 -8.28 10.61 -27.73
CA LEU A 228 -9.25 9.67 -27.16
C LEU A 228 -8.78 8.21 -27.17
N ASN A 229 -7.48 7.97 -27.33
CA ASN A 229 -6.94 6.63 -27.54
C ASN A 229 -7.06 5.76 -26.28
N PHE A 230 -6.83 6.30 -25.08
CA PHE A 230 -6.95 5.50 -23.87
C PHE A 230 -8.41 5.19 -23.56
N ALA A 231 -9.36 6.11 -23.79
CA ALA A 231 -10.78 5.85 -23.64
C ALA A 231 -11.24 4.70 -24.53
N VAL A 232 -10.66 4.56 -25.73
CA VAL A 232 -10.90 3.44 -26.64
C VAL A 232 -10.30 2.15 -26.11
N ASP A 233 -9.02 2.17 -25.70
CA ASP A 233 -8.32 1.01 -25.14
C ASP A 233 -9.03 0.47 -23.88
N HIS A 234 -9.56 1.38 -23.06
CA HIS A 234 -10.31 1.07 -21.84
C HIS A 234 -11.81 0.85 -22.08
N GLY A 235 -12.29 0.93 -23.33
CA GLY A 235 -13.66 0.59 -23.70
C GLY A 235 -14.72 1.55 -23.15
N HIS A 236 -14.36 2.81 -22.90
CA HIS A 236 -15.24 3.84 -22.36
C HIS A 236 -16.20 4.40 -23.44
N LEU A 237 -17.05 3.53 -23.99
CA LEU A 237 -17.97 3.87 -25.10
C LEU A 237 -18.95 5.00 -24.77
N ALA A 238 -19.45 5.07 -23.52
CA ALA A 238 -20.35 6.14 -23.09
C ALA A 238 -19.65 7.51 -23.14
N PHE A 239 -18.46 7.58 -22.55
CA PHE A 239 -17.60 8.76 -22.58
C PHE A 239 -17.25 9.19 -24.01
N LEU A 240 -16.88 8.24 -24.87
CA LEU A 240 -16.57 8.53 -26.28
C LEU A 240 -17.78 9.13 -27.01
N ARG A 241 -18.97 8.55 -26.86
CA ARG A 241 -20.20 9.10 -27.45
C ARG A 241 -20.46 10.52 -26.93
N TRP A 242 -20.32 10.71 -25.63
CA TRP A 242 -20.53 12.01 -24.99
C TRP A 242 -19.54 13.06 -25.53
N MET A 243 -18.24 12.73 -25.65
CA MET A 243 -17.22 13.61 -26.24
C MET A 243 -17.55 13.99 -27.68
N PHE A 244 -17.96 13.04 -28.51
CA PHE A 244 -18.32 13.32 -29.91
C PHE A 244 -19.61 14.12 -30.07
N MET A 245 -20.54 14.05 -29.11
CA MET A 245 -21.79 14.80 -29.15
C MET A 245 -21.62 16.25 -28.69
N ASN A 246 -20.74 16.51 -27.72
CA ASN A 246 -20.63 17.82 -27.06
C ASN A 246 -19.36 18.60 -27.44
N TYR A 247 -18.27 17.92 -27.81
CA TYR A 247 -16.93 18.52 -27.93
C TYR A 247 -16.15 17.99 -29.15
N LYS A 248 -16.86 17.68 -30.25
CA LYS A 248 -16.30 17.02 -31.44
C LYS A 248 -15.09 17.75 -32.01
N GLU A 249 -15.13 19.08 -32.01
CA GLU A 249 -14.10 19.95 -32.55
C GLU A 249 -12.79 19.91 -31.77
N VAL A 250 -12.79 19.59 -30.48
CA VAL A 250 -11.56 19.44 -29.66
C VAL A 250 -11.08 18.00 -29.56
N CYS A 251 -11.82 17.03 -30.09
CA CYS A 251 -11.43 15.63 -30.12
C CYS A 251 -10.37 15.35 -31.19
N ARG A 252 -9.41 14.48 -30.86
CA ARG A 252 -8.51 13.84 -31.83
C ARG A 252 -8.48 12.34 -31.60
N TYR A 253 -8.45 11.62 -32.72
CA TYR A 253 -8.48 10.18 -32.75
C TYR A 253 -7.41 9.70 -33.72
N ASP A 254 -6.35 9.10 -33.20
CA ASP A 254 -5.26 8.55 -34.00
C ASP A 254 -5.25 7.03 -33.76
N ASN A 255 -5.62 6.23 -34.77
CA ASN A 255 -5.52 4.76 -34.79
C ASN A 255 -6.33 3.97 -33.74
N GLY A 256 -7.34 4.55 -33.09
CA GLY A 256 -8.09 3.85 -32.03
C GLY A 256 -8.84 2.59 -32.50
N MET A 257 -9.17 2.44 -33.80
CA MET A 257 -9.90 1.27 -34.29
C MET A 257 -9.00 0.03 -34.29
N ASP A 258 -7.72 0.20 -34.59
CA ASP A 258 -6.74 -0.88 -34.55
C ASP A 258 -6.52 -1.34 -33.09
N SER A 259 -6.42 -0.40 -32.15
CA SER A 259 -6.28 -0.74 -30.72
C SER A 259 -7.55 -1.34 -30.12
N ALA A 260 -8.74 -0.85 -30.49
CA ALA A 260 -10.02 -1.47 -30.09
C ALA A 260 -10.13 -2.91 -30.62
N ALA A 261 -9.70 -3.15 -31.86
CA ALA A 261 -9.68 -4.47 -32.47
C ALA A 261 -8.70 -5.42 -31.76
N VAL A 262 -7.47 -4.96 -31.46
CA VAL A 262 -6.46 -5.73 -30.72
C VAL A 262 -6.94 -6.12 -29.33
N ASN A 263 -7.67 -5.22 -28.65
CA ASN A 263 -8.18 -5.45 -27.30
C ASN A 263 -9.53 -6.19 -27.26
N GLY A 264 -10.11 -6.55 -28.41
CA GLY A 264 -11.40 -7.25 -28.49
C GLY A 264 -12.60 -6.40 -28.07
N ARG A 265 -12.53 -5.07 -28.28
CA ARG A 265 -13.52 -4.08 -27.83
C ARG A 265 -14.21 -3.34 -28.99
N LEU A 266 -14.28 -3.97 -30.16
CA LEU A 266 -15.00 -3.48 -31.36
C LEU A 266 -16.51 -3.43 -31.17
#